data_AF-A0A2V9A443-F1
#
_entry.id   AF-A0A2V9A443-F1
#
_cell.length_a   1.000
_cell.length_b   1.000
_cell.length_c   1.000
_cell.angle_alpha   90.00
_cell.angle_beta   90.00
_cell.angle_gamma   90.00
#
_symmetry.space_group_name_H-M   'P 1'
#
loop_
_entity.id
_entity.type
_entity.pdbx_description
1 polymer ?
#
loop_
_entity_poly.entity_id
_entity_poly.type
_entity_poly.pdbx_seq_one_letter_code
_entity_poly.pdbx_strand_id
1 'polypeptide(L)'
;MGLPFCILKLRGDGSPHFVEAAQTLGAAKARVTALAEMWPGKYVIIHKEPKRGVIPLESYYNSPKSKKGRWVVYKRRLKKTD
;
A
#
# COMPACT_ATOMS: atom_id res chain seq x y z
N MET A 1 18.09 6.66 8.03
CA MET A 1 17.19 7.26 7.02
C MET A 1 16.12 6.24 6.66
N GLY A 2 14.97 6.26 7.35
CA GLY A 2 13.92 5.27 7.16
C GLY A 2 12.97 5.72 6.07
N LEU A 3 12.74 4.89 5.04
CA LEU A 3 11.68 5.13 4.06
C LEU A 3 10.33 5.06 4.80
N PRO A 4 9.57 6.16 4.88
CA PRO A 4 8.34 6.22 5.66
C PRO A 4 7.22 5.36 5.05
N PHE A 5 7.10 5.29 3.72
CA PHE A 5 5.98 4.62 3.05
C PHE A 5 6.43 3.41 2.23
N CYS A 6 5.94 2.22 2.57
CA CYS A 6 6.16 0.98 1.82
C CYS A 6 4.96 0.66 0.95
N ILE A 7 5.20 0.36 -0.33
CA ILE A 7 4.21 -0.09 -1.32
C ILE A 7 4.29 -1.61 -1.43
N LEU A 8 3.17 -2.28 -1.16
CA LEU A 8 3.04 -3.72 -1.24
C LEU A 8 1.93 -4.07 -2.23
N LYS A 9 2.12 -5.12 -3.02
CA LYS A 9 1.09 -5.69 -3.89
C LYS A 9 0.56 -6.96 -3.25
N LEU A 10 -0.76 -7.10 -3.13
CA LEU A 10 -1.36 -8.37 -2.74
C LEU A 10 -1.38 -9.31 -3.95
N ARG A 11 -0.73 -10.46 -3.81
CA ARG A 11 -0.78 -11.55 -4.78
C ARG A 11 -2.11 -12.31 -4.66
N GLY A 12 -2.39 -13.22 -5.60
CA GLY A 12 -3.67 -13.95 -5.68
C GLY A 12 -3.99 -14.82 -4.45
N ASP A 13 -2.96 -15.22 -3.72
CA ASP A 13 -2.98 -15.90 -2.41
C ASP A 13 -3.23 -14.94 -1.23
N GLY A 14 -3.35 -13.63 -1.49
CA GLY A 14 -3.53 -12.61 -0.46
C GLY A 14 -2.24 -12.22 0.28
N SER A 15 -1.07 -12.75 -0.13
CA SER A 15 0.19 -12.39 0.50
C SER A 15 0.67 -11.00 0.03
N PRO A 16 1.08 -10.11 0.97
CA PRO A 16 1.64 -8.82 0.61
C PRO A 16 3.09 -8.97 0.13
N HIS A 17 3.31 -8.69 -1.14
CA HIS A 17 4.63 -8.66 -1.76
C HIS A 17 5.16 -7.23 -1.79
N PHE A 18 6.33 -6.98 -1.19
CA PHE A 18 6.96 -5.66 -1.22
C PHE A 18 7.39 -5.33 -2.64
N VAL A 19 6.96 -4.17 -3.15
CA VAL A 19 7.32 -3.70 -4.49
C VAL A 19 8.40 -2.63 -4.38
N GLU A 20 8.09 -1.56 -3.64
CA GLU A 20 8.95 -0.38 -3.56
C GLU A 20 8.61 0.41 -2.30
N ALA A 21 9.47 1.34 -1.90
CA ALA A 21 9.16 2.29 -0.84
C ALA A 21 9.43 3.72 -1.31
N ALA A 22 8.62 4.65 -0.81
CA ALA A 22 8.65 6.06 -1.15
C ALA A 22 8.78 6.93 0.10
N GLN A 23 9.33 8.13 -0.10
CA GLN A 23 9.51 9.11 0.96
C GLN A 23 8.24 9.86 1.32
N THR A 24 7.29 9.95 0.39
CA THR A 24 6.03 10.68 0.60
C THR A 24 4.85 9.83 0.18
N LEU A 25 3.70 10.07 0.83
CA LEU A 25 2.45 9.42 0.46
C LEU A 25 2.07 9.74 -0.99
N GLY A 26 2.29 10.98 -1.44
CA GLY A 26 2.00 11.39 -2.82
C GLY A 26 2.81 10.60 -3.85
N ALA A 27 4.12 10.44 -3.62
CA ALA A 27 4.97 9.62 -4.47
C ALA A 27 4.53 8.15 -4.45
N ALA A 28 4.17 7.62 -3.27
CA ALA A 28 3.67 6.26 -3.15
C ALA A 28 2.38 6.03 -3.97
N LYS A 29 1.43 6.98 -3.92
CA LYS A 29 0.20 6.93 -4.72
C LYS A 29 0.49 6.95 -6.21
N ALA A 30 1.33 7.88 -6.67
CA ALA A 30 1.69 8.01 -8.08
C ALA A 30 2.33 6.71 -8.61
N ARG A 31 3.23 6.10 -7.83
CA ARG A 31 3.85 4.81 -8.18
C ARG A 31 2.82 3.69 -8.24
N VAL A 32 1.92 3.59 -7.25
CA VAL A 32 0.84 2.59 -7.27
C VAL A 32 -0.07 2.77 -8.48
N THR A 33 -0.42 4.00 -8.86
CA THR A 33 -1.24 4.25 -10.04
C THR A 33 -0.54 3.77 -11.31
N ALA A 34 0.72 4.14 -11.52
CA ALA A 34 1.51 3.65 -12.67
C ALA A 34 1.66 2.12 -12.66
N LEU A 35 1.92 1.52 -11.49
CA LEU A 35 2.01 0.07 -11.32
C LEU A 35 0.68 -0.62 -11.60
N ALA A 36 -0.45 0.00 -11.27
CA ALA A 36 -1.76 -0.60 -11.46
C ALA A 36 -2.28 -0.50 -12.90
N GLU A 37 -1.73 0.41 -13.71
CA GLU A 37 -1.95 0.45 -15.16
C GLU A 37 -1.21 -0.70 -15.86
N MET A 38 0.05 -0.93 -15.49
CA MET A 38 0.86 -1.99 -16.07
C MET A 38 0.52 -3.37 -15.50
N TRP A 39 0.30 -3.45 -14.19
CA TRP A 39 0.05 -4.68 -13.43
C TRP A 39 -1.20 -4.51 -12.55
N PRO A 40 -2.39 -4.82 -13.10
CA PRO A 40 -3.63 -4.71 -12.35
C PRO A 40 -3.59 -5.61 -11.11
N GLY A 41 -4.19 -5.12 -10.02
CA GLY A 41 -4.19 -5.83 -8.74
C GLY A 41 -4.55 -4.93 -7.56
N LYS A 42 -4.44 -5.51 -6.37
CA LYS A 42 -4.57 -4.81 -5.09
C LYS A 42 -3.20 -4.37 -4.62
N TYR A 43 -3.07 -3.10 -4.29
CA TYR A 43 -1.87 -2.51 -3.71
C TYR A 43 -2.18 -1.93 -2.33
N VAL A 44 -1.19 -1.88 -1.45
CA VAL A 44 -1.30 -1.38 -0.10
C VAL A 44 -0.08 -0.51 0.19
N ILE A 45 -0.32 0.71 0.64
CA ILE A 45 0.70 1.63 1.13
C ILE A 45 0.66 1.58 2.66
N ILE A 46 1.80 1.28 3.27
CA ILE A 46 1.98 1.20 4.70
C ILE A 46 2.94 2.30 5.13
N HIS A 47 2.63 3.00 6.22
CA HIS A 47 3.57 3.88 6.89
C HIS A 47 4.23 3.18 8.09
N LYS A 48 5.56 3.14 8.13
CA LYS A 48 6.30 2.59 9.28
C LYS A 48 6.57 3.72 10.27
N GLU A 49 5.75 3.83 11.31
CA GLU A 49 6.00 4.80 12.37
C GLU A 49 7.12 4.30 13.31
N PRO A 50 8.17 5.12 13.56
CA PRO A 50 9.37 4.69 14.27
C PRO A 50 9.16 4.31 15.74
N LYS A 51 8.00 4.60 16.35
CA LYS A 51 7.73 4.28 17.76
C LYS A 51 6.61 3.25 17.99
N ARG A 52 5.78 2.87 17.02
CA ARG A 52 4.51 2.17 17.31
C ARG A 52 4.01 1.12 16.30
N GLY A 53 4.81 0.79 15.29
CA GLY A 53 4.50 -0.33 14.38
C GLY A 53 4.10 0.11 12.97
N VAL A 54 3.58 -0.87 12.23
CA VAL A 54 3.27 -0.81 10.80
C VAL A 54 1.79 -0.45 10.66
N ILE A 55 1.48 0.76 10.17
CA ILE A 55 0.09 1.19 9.98
C ILE A 55 -0.23 1.14 8.48
N PRO A 56 -1.17 0.29 8.04
CA PRO A 56 -1.72 0.42 6.70
C PRO A 56 -2.32 1.81 6.57
N LEU A 57 -1.88 2.58 5.59
CA LEU A 57 -2.39 3.93 5.39
C LEU A 57 -3.48 3.90 4.34
N GLU A 58 -3.18 3.32 3.19
CA GLU A 58 -4.10 3.25 2.06
C GLU A 58 -4.00 1.91 1.35
N SER A 59 -5.14 1.43 0.89
CA SER A 59 -5.26 0.30 -0.02
C SER A 59 -5.84 0.80 -1.33
N TYR A 60 -5.26 0.39 -2.44
CA TYR A 60 -5.72 0.70 -3.78
C TYR A 60 -6.18 -0.58 -4.43
N TYR A 61 -7.40 -0.57 -4.97
CA TYR A 61 -7.91 -1.67 -5.75
C TYR A 61 -8.21 -1.21 -7.17
N ASN A 62 -7.48 -1.78 -8.13
CA ASN A 62 -7.85 -1.70 -9.53
C ASN A 62 -8.61 -2.98 -9.89
N SER A 63 -9.93 -2.87 -10.05
CA SER A 63 -10.74 -4.01 -10.46
C SER A 63 -10.58 -4.19 -11.98
N PRO A 64 -10.28 -5.39 -12.49
CA PRO A 64 -10.16 -5.60 -13.94
C PRO A 64 -11.46 -5.28 -14.70
N LYS A 65 -12.60 -5.20 -14.00
CA LYS A 65 -13.91 -4.82 -14.54
C LYS A 65 -14.24 -3.31 -14.46
N SER A 66 -13.35 -2.47 -13.91
CA SER A 66 -13.60 -1.03 -13.71
C SER A 66 -12.42 -0.21 -14.21
N LYS A 67 -12.64 0.72 -15.15
CA LYS A 67 -11.62 1.67 -15.64
C LYS A 67 -11.14 2.70 -14.60
N LYS A 68 -11.66 2.65 -13.37
CA LYS A 68 -11.28 3.54 -12.26
C LYS A 68 -10.89 2.72 -11.05
N GLY A 69 -9.62 2.83 -10.64
CA GLY A 69 -9.16 2.28 -9.37
C GLY A 69 -9.60 3.15 -8.20
N ARG A 70 -9.92 2.51 -7.08
CA ARG A 70 -10.44 3.17 -5.87
C ARG A 70 -9.41 3.08 -4.74
N TRP A 71 -9.10 4.24 -4.15
CA TRP A 71 -8.33 4.35 -2.92
C TRP A 71 -9.25 4.16 -1.71
N VAL A 72 -8.83 3.32 -0.77
CA VAL A 72 -9.50 3.04 0.49
C VAL A 72 -8.48 3.16 1.62
N VAL A 73 -8.66 4.16 2.48
CA VAL A 73 -7.81 4.41 3.64
C VAL A 73 -8.19 3.42 4.74
N TYR A 74 -7.25 2.65 5.28
CA TYR A 74 -7.54 1.67 6.33
C TYR A 74 -6.65 1.88 7.55
N LYS A 75 -7.06 2.74 8.48
CA LYS A 75 -6.31 2.95 9.73
C LYS A 75 -6.52 1.78 10.69
N ARG A 76 -5.64 0.78 10.63
CA ARG A 76 -5.56 -0.26 11.67
C ARG A 76 -4.35 0.01 12.57
N ARG A 77 -4.61 0.36 13.83
CA ARG A 77 -3.57 0.31 14.87
C ARG A 77 -3.34 -1.17 15.19
N LEU A 78 -2.18 -1.70 14.82
CA LEU A 78 -1.74 -3.00 15.34
C LEU A 78 -1.50 -2.82 16.85
N LYS A 79 -2.41 -3.32 17.69
CA LYS A 79 -2.11 -3.56 19.10
C LYS A 79 -1.00 -4.61 19.14
N LYS A 80 0.11 -4.29 19.78
CA LYS A 80 1.14 -5.25 20.14
C LYS A 80 0.46 -6.29 21.04
N THR A 81 0.40 -7.54 20.62
CA THR A 81 0.27 -8.64 21.58
C THR A 81 1.68 -8.79 22.16
N ASP A 82 1.76 -8.65 23.49
CA ASP A 82 2.97 -8.79 24.29
C ASP A 82 3.61 -10.18 24.11
#